data_AF-A0A6I2XP99-F1
#
_entry.id   AF-A0A6I2XP99-F1
#
_cell.length_a   1.000
_cell.length_b   1.000
_cell.length_c   1.000
_cell.angle_alpha   90.00
_cell.angle_beta   90.00
_cell.angle_gamma   90.00
#
_symmetry.space_group_name_H-M   'P 1'
#
loop_
_entity.id
_entity.type
_entity.pdbx_description
1 polymer ?
#
loop_
_entity_poly.entity_id
_entity_poly.type
_entity_poly.pdbx_seq_one_letter_code
_entity_poly.pdbx_strand_id
1 'polypeptide(L)'
;MVAVAHRCPCGAPDVVRTLPRLPDGTPFPTTFYLTCPRVNGAIGTLEASGLMRDMEARLGTDPDLAAAYGAAHEAYLADRRALGDVAEIEGISAGGMPNRVKCLHVLAAHALASGPGVNPLGDEVVAALGTWWASNPCSLSPEDNAS
;
A
#
# COMPACT_ATOMS: atom_id res chain seq x y z
N MET A 1 9.63 12.81 -2.60
CA MET A 1 9.09 11.77 -3.52
C MET A 1 10.19 11.41 -4.51
N VAL A 2 10.35 10.13 -4.81
CA VAL A 2 11.38 9.63 -5.75
C VAL A 2 10.76 9.35 -7.12
N ALA A 3 9.60 8.71 -7.17
CA ALA A 3 8.89 8.40 -8.41
C ALA A 3 7.40 8.15 -8.16
N VAL A 4 6.61 8.19 -9.23
CA VAL A 4 5.25 7.61 -9.25
C VAL A 4 5.40 6.10 -9.40
N ALA A 5 4.87 5.34 -8.44
CA ALA A 5 4.98 3.88 -8.43
C ALA A 5 3.80 3.20 -9.15
N HIS A 6 2.62 3.81 -9.11
CA HIS A 6 1.44 3.35 -9.83
C HIS A 6 0.60 4.55 -10.29
N ARG A 7 -0.11 4.36 -11.40
CA ARG A 7 -1.11 5.30 -11.90
C ARG A 7 -2.44 4.61 -11.97
N CYS A 8 -3.45 5.26 -11.42
CA CYS A 8 -4.83 4.84 -11.53
C CYS A 8 -5.24 4.76 -13.01
N PRO A 9 -6.16 3.86 -13.41
CA PRO A 9 -6.66 3.80 -14.80
C PRO A 9 -7.22 5.12 -15.35
N CYS A 10 -7.62 6.06 -14.48
CA CYS A 10 -8.01 7.42 -14.90
C CYS A 10 -6.83 8.36 -15.26
N GLY A 11 -5.58 7.89 -15.15
CA GLY A 11 -4.34 8.60 -15.51
C GLY A 11 -3.62 9.31 -14.35
N ALA A 12 -4.32 9.59 -13.24
CA ALA A 12 -3.73 10.27 -12.09
C ALA A 12 -2.80 9.35 -11.28
N PRO A 13 -1.71 9.88 -10.68
CA PRO A 13 -0.88 9.12 -9.76
C PRO A 13 -1.66 8.79 -8.48
N ASP A 14 -1.71 7.52 -8.12
CA ASP A 14 -2.38 7.04 -6.91
C ASP A 14 -1.41 6.37 -5.93
N VAL A 15 -0.22 5.93 -6.37
CA VAL A 15 0.86 5.49 -5.47
C VAL A 15 2.17 6.18 -5.83
N VAL A 16 2.88 6.63 -4.81
CA VAL A 16 4.19 7.25 -4.93
C VAL A 16 5.22 6.49 -4.10
N ARG A 17 6.47 6.52 -4.55
CA ARG A 17 7.61 5.94 -3.86
C ARG A 17 8.42 7.02 -3.15
N THR A 18 8.78 6.80 -1.89
CA THR A 18 9.52 7.75 -1.04
C THR A 18 10.85 7.18 -0.57
N LEU A 19 11.81 8.07 -0.26
CA LEU A 19 13.09 7.68 0.32
C LEU A 19 12.89 7.10 1.73
N PRO A 20 13.77 6.20 2.17
CA PRO A 20 13.71 5.61 3.52
C PRO A 20 14.21 6.58 4.62
N ARG A 21 14.48 7.83 4.26
CA ARG A 21 14.76 8.94 5.18
C ARG A 21 13.97 10.18 4.78
N LEU A 22 13.53 10.94 5.78
CA LEU A 22 13.00 12.29 5.61
C LEU A 22 14.16 13.29 5.33
N PRO A 23 13.86 14.52 4.85
CA PRO A 23 14.89 15.54 4.58
C PRO A 23 15.76 15.91 5.78
N ASP A 24 15.26 15.73 7.01
CA ASP A 24 15.99 15.95 8.25
C ASP A 24 16.84 14.74 8.69
N GLY A 25 16.86 13.66 7.90
CA GLY A 25 17.58 12.42 8.16
C GLY A 25 16.81 11.37 8.96
N THR A 26 15.60 11.69 9.46
CA THR A 26 14.79 10.75 10.25
C THR A 26 14.44 9.50 9.44
N PRO A 27 14.66 8.28 9.98
CA PRO A 27 14.24 7.04 9.33
C PRO A 27 12.73 7.02 9.02
N PHE A 28 12.38 6.63 7.79
CA PHE A 28 11.01 6.55 7.34
C PHE A 28 10.74 5.17 6.71
N PRO A 29 10.07 4.25 7.42
CA PRO A 29 9.91 2.87 6.95
C PRO A 29 8.92 2.73 5.79
N THR A 30 8.02 3.70 5.60
CA THR A 30 7.01 3.65 4.54
C THR A 30 7.62 4.10 3.20
N THR A 31 7.72 3.16 2.26
CA THR A 31 8.28 3.36 0.92
C THR A 31 7.20 3.66 -0.11
N PHE A 32 5.99 3.10 0.06
CA PHE A 32 4.85 3.30 -0.84
C PHE A 32 3.72 4.04 -0.13
N TYR A 33 3.25 5.13 -0.73
CA TYR A 33 2.21 5.98 -0.17
C TYR A 33 1.08 6.19 -1.17
N LEU A 34 -0.17 6.03 -0.72
CA LEU A 34 -1.35 6.35 -1.52
C LEU A 34 -1.59 7.85 -1.57
N THR A 35 -1.79 8.37 -2.78
CA THR A 35 -2.04 9.80 -3.02
C THR A 35 -3.45 10.11 -3.51
N CYS A 36 -4.19 9.16 -4.10
CA CYS A 36 -5.58 9.46 -4.50
C CYS A 36 -6.51 9.50 -3.27
N PRO A 37 -7.15 10.64 -2.95
CA PRO A 37 -8.00 10.79 -1.77
C PRO A 37 -9.21 9.86 -1.78
N ARG A 38 -9.65 9.43 -2.96
CA ARG A 38 -10.79 8.50 -3.13
C ARG A 38 -10.43 7.09 -2.64
N VAL A 39 -9.25 6.60 -3.02
CA VAL A 39 -8.74 5.31 -2.54
C VAL A 39 -8.52 5.38 -1.04
N ASN A 40 -7.92 6.46 -0.53
CA ASN A 40 -7.73 6.65 0.91
C ASN A 40 -9.06 6.61 1.67
N GLY A 41 -10.09 7.33 1.20
CA GLY A 41 -11.42 7.30 1.82
C GLY A 41 -12.10 5.93 1.78
N ALA A 42 -12.00 5.23 0.65
CA ALA A 42 -12.55 3.88 0.49
C ALA A 42 -11.83 2.87 1.40
N ILE A 43 -10.49 2.95 1.50
CA ILE A 43 -9.72 2.12 2.43
C ILE A 43 -10.09 2.41 3.88
N GLY A 44 -10.27 3.66 4.27
CA GLY A 44 -10.74 4.00 5.63
C GLY A 44 -12.08 3.33 5.98
N THR A 45 -12.96 3.15 4.99
CA THR A 45 -14.22 2.40 5.16
C THR A 45 -13.97 0.90 5.36
N LEU A 46 -13.04 0.31 4.60
CA LEU A 46 -12.63 -1.08 4.76
C LEU A 46 -11.92 -1.35 6.10
N GLU A 47 -11.10 -0.41 6.58
CA GLU A 47 -10.45 -0.53 7.88
C GLU A 47 -11.49 -0.55 9.03
N ALA A 48 -12.58 0.21 8.90
CA ALA A 48 -13.68 0.22 9.86
C ALA A 48 -14.58 -1.01 9.80
N SER A 49 -14.56 -1.80 8.72
CA SER A 49 -15.44 -2.98 8.58
C SER A 49 -14.98 -4.19 9.41
N GLY A 50 -13.74 -4.17 9.90
CA GLY A 50 -13.12 -5.31 10.59
C GLY A 50 -12.20 -6.15 9.71
N LEU A 51 -12.08 -5.85 8.41
CA LEU A 51 -11.28 -6.60 7.44
C LEU A 51 -9.84 -6.86 7.91
N MET A 52 -9.19 -5.87 8.54
CA MET A 52 -7.83 -6.04 9.07
C MET A 52 -7.73 -7.17 10.10
N ARG A 53 -8.72 -7.30 10.99
CA ARG A 53 -8.74 -8.35 12.02
C ARG A 53 -8.92 -9.73 11.39
N ASP A 54 -9.79 -9.82 10.38
CA ASP A 54 -10.04 -11.08 9.68
C ASP A 54 -8.81 -11.53 8.88
N MET A 55 -8.13 -10.59 8.20
CA MET A 55 -6.87 -10.84 7.52
C MET A 55 -5.76 -11.27 8.49
N GLU A 56 -5.60 -10.57 9.62
CA GLU A 56 -4.59 -10.94 10.63
C GLU A 56 -4.88 -12.30 11.26
N ALA A 57 -6.14 -12.63 11.54
CA ALA A 57 -6.51 -13.94 12.06
C ALA A 57 -6.13 -15.09 11.10
N ARG A 58 -6.31 -14.88 9.79
CA ARG A 58 -5.94 -15.87 8.76
C ARG A 58 -4.44 -16.12 8.70
N LEU A 59 -3.59 -15.14 8.99
CA LEU A 59 -2.13 -15.36 9.08
C LEU A 59 -1.76 -16.40 10.15
N GLY A 60 -2.59 -16.57 11.18
CA GLY A 60 -2.37 -17.58 12.22
C GLY A 60 -2.88 -18.98 11.88
N THR A 61 -3.71 -19.14 10.84
CA THR A 61 -4.38 -20.40 10.51
C THR A 61 -4.11 -20.91 9.11
N ASP A 62 -3.57 -20.08 8.22
CA ASP A 62 -3.23 -20.39 6.84
C ASP A 62 -1.71 -20.22 6.63
N PRO A 63 -0.93 -21.33 6.68
CA PRO A 63 0.51 -21.30 6.49
C PRO A 63 0.95 -20.82 5.10
N ASP A 64 0.15 -21.07 4.07
CA ASP A 64 0.49 -20.69 2.69
C ASP A 64 0.32 -19.18 2.52
N LEU A 65 -0.76 -18.61 3.09
CA LEU A 65 -0.94 -17.16 3.16
C LEU A 65 0.17 -16.49 3.96
N ALA A 66 0.53 -17.05 5.13
CA ALA A 66 1.60 -16.51 5.96
C ALA A 66 2.96 -16.52 5.22
N ALA A 67 3.27 -17.61 4.50
CA ALA A 67 4.47 -17.70 3.68
C ALA A 67 4.48 -16.67 2.53
N ALA A 68 3.36 -16.53 1.82
CA ALA A 68 3.23 -15.57 0.73
C ALA A 68 3.31 -14.11 1.24
N TYR A 69 2.72 -13.80 2.38
CA TYR A 69 2.82 -12.48 3.01
C TYR A 69 4.23 -12.21 3.58
N GLY A 70 4.94 -13.26 4.02
CA GLY A 70 6.38 -13.20 4.30
C GLY A 70 7.23 -12.88 3.07
N ALA A 71 6.92 -13.47 1.92
CA ALA A 71 7.58 -13.11 0.66
C ALA A 71 7.30 -11.65 0.26
N ALA A 72 6.08 -11.16 0.48
CA ALA A 72 5.72 -9.76 0.26
C ALA A 72 6.55 -8.80 1.14
N HIS A 73 6.79 -9.18 2.40
CA HIS A 73 7.66 -8.45 3.31
C HIS A 73 9.09 -8.33 2.77
N GLU A 74 9.68 -9.43 2.31
CA GLU A 74 11.03 -9.43 1.74
C GLU A 74 11.13 -8.61 0.44
N ALA A 75 10.12 -8.71 -0.44
CA ALA A 75 10.04 -7.90 -1.65
C ALA A 75 10.01 -6.39 -1.31
N TYR A 76 9.20 -6.01 -0.32
CA TYR A 76 9.15 -4.63 0.16
C TYR A 76 10.52 -4.15 0.68
N LEU A 77 11.21 -4.99 1.47
CA LEU A 77 12.55 -4.64 1.99
C LEU A 77 13.57 -4.49 0.87
N ALA A 78 13.54 -5.36 -0.15
CA ALA A 78 14.40 -5.25 -1.31
C ALA A 78 14.18 -3.93 -2.07
N ASP A 79 12.92 -3.54 -2.29
CA ASP A 79 12.57 -2.27 -2.91
C ASP A 79 13.03 -1.07 -2.07
N ARG A 80 12.92 -1.15 -0.74
CA ARG A 80 13.43 -0.10 0.15
C ARG A 80 14.94 0.04 0.05
N ARG A 81 15.68 -1.08 0.14
CA ARG A 81 17.15 -1.10 0.08
C ARG A 81 17.68 -0.52 -1.24
N ALA A 82 16.95 -0.71 -2.34
CA ALA A 82 17.30 -0.11 -3.63
C ALA A 82 17.26 1.44 -3.64
N LEU A 83 16.60 2.08 -2.66
CA LEU A 83 16.60 3.54 -2.48
C LEU A 83 17.66 4.04 -1.48
N GLY A 84 18.28 3.12 -0.73
CA GLY A 84 19.22 3.44 0.32
C GLY A 84 19.07 2.53 1.53
N ASP A 85 20.19 2.25 2.18
CA ASP A 85 20.20 1.46 3.41
C ASP A 85 20.01 2.35 4.65
N VAL A 86 19.20 1.86 5.59
CA VAL A 86 18.83 2.56 6.84
C VAL A 86 18.78 1.53 7.95
N ALA A 87 19.91 1.38 8.65
CA ALA A 87 20.12 0.37 9.69
C ALA A 87 19.08 0.43 10.82
N GLU A 88 18.58 1.63 11.14
CA GLU A 88 17.60 1.86 12.21
C GLU A 88 16.24 1.19 11.96
N ILE A 89 15.92 0.90 10.70
CA ILE A 89 14.67 0.24 10.28
C ILE A 89 14.96 -1.04 9.50
N GLU A 90 16.13 -1.65 9.72
CA GLU A 90 16.47 -2.89 9.02
C GLU A 90 15.56 -4.04 9.45
N GLY A 91 15.10 -4.81 8.46
CA GLY A 91 14.06 -5.83 8.68
C GLY A 91 12.66 -5.26 8.98
N ILE A 92 12.47 -3.93 8.97
CA ILE A 92 11.18 -3.29 9.21
C ILE A 92 10.59 -2.85 7.86
N SER A 93 9.52 -3.53 7.43
CA SER A 93 8.65 -3.07 6.36
C SER A 93 7.52 -2.21 6.94
N ALA A 94 6.47 -1.96 6.15
CA ALA A 94 5.28 -1.24 6.60
C ALA A 94 4.05 -2.15 6.76
N GLY A 95 2.96 -1.60 7.31
CA GLY A 95 1.64 -2.27 7.35
C GLY A 95 1.50 -3.37 8.39
N GLY A 96 2.53 -3.62 9.21
CA GLY A 96 2.54 -4.72 10.19
C GLY A 96 3.08 -6.04 9.63
N MET A 97 3.45 -6.10 8.35
CA MET A 97 4.14 -7.23 7.73
C MET A 97 5.35 -7.70 8.55
N PRO A 98 5.68 -9.01 8.53
CA PRO A 98 4.94 -10.09 7.88
C PRO A 98 3.88 -10.75 8.77
N ASN A 99 3.73 -10.33 10.02
CA ASN A 99 2.96 -11.10 11.01
C ASN A 99 1.65 -10.43 11.42
N ARG A 100 1.43 -9.18 11.03
CA ARG A 100 0.26 -8.38 11.42
C ARG A 100 -0.28 -7.55 10.26
N VAL A 101 -1.50 -7.04 10.46
CA VAL A 101 -2.21 -6.15 9.53
C VAL A 101 -2.62 -4.89 10.29
N LYS A 102 -1.75 -3.88 10.28
CA LYS A 102 -1.95 -2.62 11.02
C LYS A 102 -2.59 -1.51 10.18
N CYS A 103 -2.44 -1.56 8.86
CA CYS A 103 -2.93 -0.53 7.96
C CYS A 103 -3.10 -1.08 6.55
N LEU A 104 -4.30 -0.97 5.98
CA LEU A 104 -4.61 -1.46 4.63
C LEU A 104 -4.04 -0.53 3.55
N HIS A 105 -3.86 0.75 3.85
CA HIS A 105 -3.35 1.74 2.90
C HIS A 105 -2.02 1.31 2.30
N VAL A 106 -1.08 0.88 3.14
CA VAL A 106 0.25 0.49 2.66
C VAL A 106 0.27 -0.89 2.03
N LEU A 107 -0.65 -1.80 2.41
CA LEU A 107 -0.78 -3.08 1.72
C LEU A 107 -1.29 -2.90 0.30
N ALA A 108 -2.33 -2.07 0.13
CA ALA A 108 -2.83 -1.69 -1.19
C ALA A 108 -1.78 -0.91 -2.00
N ALA A 109 -1.08 0.05 -1.38
CA ALA A 109 -0.01 0.80 -2.04
C ALA A 109 1.09 -0.13 -2.57
N HIS A 110 1.52 -1.09 -1.74
CA HIS A 110 2.53 -2.06 -2.13
C HIS A 110 2.04 -2.99 -3.25
N ALA A 111 0.81 -3.52 -3.16
CA ALA A 111 0.24 -4.36 -4.21
C ALA A 111 0.12 -3.63 -5.56
N LEU A 112 -0.37 -2.39 -5.56
CA LEU A 112 -0.48 -1.57 -6.77
C LEU A 112 0.89 -1.24 -7.38
N ALA A 113 1.90 -0.98 -6.54
CA ALA A 113 3.25 -0.66 -7.01
C ALA A 113 4.01 -1.88 -7.55
N SER A 114 3.90 -3.02 -6.87
CA SER A 114 4.67 -4.23 -7.19
C SER A 114 3.97 -5.15 -8.20
N GLY A 115 2.66 -4.97 -8.37
CA GLY A 115 1.82 -5.74 -9.27
C GLY A 115 1.11 -6.92 -8.59
N PRO A 116 0.08 -7.48 -9.26
CA PRO A 116 -0.75 -8.56 -8.71
C PRO A 116 0.07 -9.79 -8.35
N GLY A 117 -0.25 -10.42 -7.22
CA GLY A 117 0.37 -11.64 -6.72
C GLY A 117 1.59 -11.41 -5.83
N VAL A 118 2.09 -10.18 -5.72
CA VAL A 118 3.24 -9.86 -4.85
C VAL A 118 2.83 -9.74 -3.38
N ASN A 119 1.67 -9.14 -3.11
CA ASN A 119 1.17 -8.97 -1.75
C ASN A 119 -0.28 -9.47 -1.66
N PRO A 120 -0.51 -10.72 -1.23
CA PRO A 120 -1.84 -11.35 -1.31
C PRO A 120 -2.91 -10.57 -0.53
N LEU A 121 -2.59 -10.07 0.66
CA LEU A 121 -3.52 -9.24 1.43
C LEU A 121 -3.73 -7.86 0.80
N GLY A 122 -2.68 -7.29 0.20
CA GLY A 122 -2.82 -6.06 -0.58
C GLY A 122 -3.71 -6.23 -1.81
N ASP A 123 -3.59 -7.35 -2.51
CA ASP A 123 -4.42 -7.70 -3.67
C ASP A 123 -5.89 -7.86 -3.28
N GLU A 124 -6.17 -8.48 -2.12
CA GLU A 124 -7.52 -8.56 -1.56
C GLU A 124 -8.10 -7.17 -1.27
N VAL A 125 -7.30 -6.23 -0.73
CA VAL A 125 -7.75 -4.84 -0.54
C VAL A 125 -8.05 -4.18 -1.87
N VAL A 126 -7.16 -4.30 -2.87
CA VAL A 126 -7.36 -3.73 -4.21
C VAL A 126 -8.62 -4.29 -4.87
N ALA A 127 -8.87 -5.59 -4.73
CA ALA A 127 -10.10 -6.22 -5.21
C ALA A 127 -11.35 -5.68 -4.49
N ALA A 128 -11.30 -5.54 -3.16
CA ALA A 128 -12.39 -5.01 -2.36
C ALA A 128 -12.72 -3.54 -2.66
N LEU A 129 -11.74 -2.75 -3.09
CA LEU A 129 -11.94 -1.36 -3.53
C LEU A 129 -12.72 -1.26 -4.86
N GLY A 130 -12.76 -2.33 -5.65
CA GLY A 130 -13.43 -2.35 -6.95
C GLY A 130 -12.90 -1.28 -7.91
N THR A 131 -13.79 -0.69 -8.71
CA THR A 131 -13.43 0.35 -9.69
C THR A 131 -13.64 1.75 -9.11
N TRP A 132 -12.85 2.14 -8.10
CA TRP A 132 -12.99 3.44 -7.41
C TRP A 132 -12.87 4.66 -8.34
N TRP A 133 -12.27 4.50 -9.52
CA TRP A 133 -12.07 5.53 -10.52
C TRP A 133 -13.25 5.70 -11.49
N ALA A 134 -14.19 4.77 -11.53
CA ALA A 134 -15.21 4.72 -12.59
C ALA A 134 -16.28 5.80 -12.42
N SER A 135 -16.82 5.98 -11.21
CA SER A 135 -17.90 6.94 -10.95
C SER A 135 -17.40 8.38 -10.86
N ASN A 136 -16.13 8.57 -10.51
CA ASN A 136 -15.50 9.86 -10.44
C ASN A 136 -13.98 9.63 -10.70
N PRO A 137 -13.41 10.08 -11.83
CA PRO A 137 -11.97 9.92 -12.15
C PRO A 137 -11.04 10.81 -11.30
N CYS A 138 -9.94 10.25 -10.72
CA CYS A 138 -8.95 10.99 -9.91
C CYS A 138 -8.28 12.17 -10.66
N SER A 139 -8.32 12.17 -12.00
CA SER A 139 -7.74 13.22 -12.85
C SER A 139 -8.63 14.45 -13.05
N LEU A 140 -9.93 14.36 -12.72
CA LEU A 140 -10.80 15.53 -12.70
C LEU A 140 -10.61 16.28 -11.38
N SER A 141 -10.32 17.57 -11.48
CA SER A 141 -10.21 18.47 -10.35
C SER A 141 -11.60 18.70 -9.75
N PRO A 142 -11.73 19.01 -8.44
CA PRO A 142 -13.03 19.34 -7.83
C PRO A 142 -13.76 20.48 -8.55
N GLU A 143 -13.03 21.35 -9.24
CA GLU A 143 -13.52 22.46 -10.05
C GLU A 143 -14.22 22.00 -11.34
N ASP A 144 -13.89 20.81 -11.86
CA ASP A 144 -14.42 20.29 -13.12
C ASP A 144 -15.85 19.71 -12.98
N ASN A 145 -16.38 19.61 -11.75
CA ASN A 145 -17.71 19.04 -11.45
C ASN A 145 -18.79 20.12 -11.22
N ALA A 146 -18.44 21.40 -11.41
CA ALA A 146 -19.36 22.52 -11.33
C ALA A 146 -19.53 23.15 -12.73
N SER A 147 -20.29 22.48 -13.61
CA SER A 147 -20.77 23.05 -14.87
C SER A 147 -22.09 22.39 -15.28
#